data_AF-A0A7S1L6C5-F1
#
_entry.id   AF-A0A7S1L6C5-F1
#
_cell.length_a   1.000
_cell.length_b   1.000
_cell.length_c   1.000
_cell.angle_alpha   90.00
_cell.angle_beta   90.00
_cell.angle_gamma   90.00
#
_symmetry.space_group_name_H-M   'P 1'
#
loop_
_entity.id
_entity.type
_entity.pdbx_description
1 polymer ?
#
loop_
_entity_poly.entity_id
_entity_poly.type
_entity_poly.pdbx_seq_one_letter_code
_entity_poly.pdbx_strand_id
1 'polypeptide(L)'
;MAESAYLKDELGPVLAKGLAAVAVARPQDPVEYLGLWLLHHLQKKEAKAAEIERAKVLESEREEWAAARAVREKQATAVIQREWRSHVSALNEAQRREAELKEAFAAIEEIADEKFPEEAPAEGDKTPQEAQTEADRLAAAAAYGKSTLYIAELDKSVISQFKLIPGTNHSAVTTLRCVMYLMGMRPKQVDSWDKIRTLIKPYPFSVFIKQFQPCGNPLERKRKITRVRRLLTTVHDDAVKDAGTALYAVFAWLQALTQYREARDEHIKAKRAAGKEVEEELDEEEEAEDEEKDADEEVVKAAELEAKRQAELEAAEEAAAAEGDDAAEE
;
A
#
# COMPACT_ATOMS: atom_id res chain seq x y z
N MET A 1 11.94 65.37 -60.29
CA MET A 1 10.77 65.63 -59.42
C MET A 1 10.95 65.03 -58.02
N ALA A 2 11.44 63.79 -57.86
CA ALA A 2 11.61 63.15 -56.54
C ALA A 2 12.66 63.81 -55.62
N GLU A 3 13.79 64.29 -56.17
CA GLU A 3 14.86 64.93 -55.39
C GLU A 3 14.41 66.24 -54.71
N SER A 4 13.51 66.99 -55.35
CA SER A 4 12.99 68.23 -54.77
C SER A 4 12.06 67.97 -53.57
N ALA A 5 11.37 66.82 -53.53
CA ALA A 5 10.50 66.45 -52.42
C ALA A 5 11.32 66.01 -51.21
N TYR A 6 12.31 65.13 -51.41
CA TYR A 6 13.20 64.69 -50.31
C TYR A 6 13.92 65.86 -49.63
N LEU A 7 14.44 66.81 -50.42
CA LEU A 7 15.12 67.98 -49.88
C LEU A 7 14.18 68.89 -49.07
N LYS A 8 12.91 69.01 -49.48
CA LYS A 8 11.92 69.84 -48.80
C LYS A 8 11.36 69.17 -47.55
N ASP A 9 11.11 67.87 -47.61
CA ASP A 9 10.36 67.16 -46.58
C ASP A 9 11.28 66.57 -45.50
N GLU A 10 12.45 66.04 -45.88
CA GLU A 10 13.36 65.39 -44.94
C GLU A 10 14.56 66.27 -44.56
N LEU A 11 15.24 66.87 -45.53
CA LEU A 11 16.45 67.66 -45.25
C LEU A 11 16.13 69.07 -44.73
N GLY A 12 15.10 69.71 -45.31
CA GLY A 12 14.69 71.08 -44.99
C GLY A 12 14.44 71.33 -43.50
N PRO A 13 13.60 70.52 -42.81
CA PRO A 13 13.33 70.72 -41.39
C PRO A 13 14.55 70.48 -40.49
N VAL A 14 15.43 69.54 -40.86
CA VAL A 14 16.66 69.23 -40.10
C VAL A 14 17.67 70.37 -40.25
N LEU A 15 17.87 70.85 -41.47
CA LEU A 15 18.78 71.96 -41.75
C LEU A 15 18.29 73.26 -41.10
N ALA A 16 16.99 73.54 -41.14
CA ALA A 16 16.40 74.69 -40.45
C ALA A 16 16.64 74.65 -38.93
N LYS A 17 16.50 73.49 -38.29
CA LYS A 17 16.80 73.31 -36.86
C LYS A 17 18.30 73.45 -36.56
N GLY A 18 19.16 72.92 -37.42
CA GLY A 18 20.61 73.07 -37.29
C GLY A 18 21.05 74.53 -37.40
N LEU A 19 20.54 75.25 -38.41
CA LEU A 19 20.80 76.68 -38.59
C LEU A 19 20.25 77.53 -37.43
N ALA A 20 19.08 77.18 -36.89
CA ALA A 20 18.55 77.82 -35.68
C ALA A 20 19.47 77.58 -34.47
N ALA A 21 20.01 76.38 -34.29
CA ALA A 21 20.96 76.08 -33.22
C ALA A 21 22.27 76.87 -33.37
N VAL A 22 22.79 77.02 -34.59
CA VAL A 22 23.95 77.87 -34.90
C VAL A 22 23.66 79.33 -34.54
N ALA A 23 22.49 79.85 -34.92
CA ALA A 23 22.11 81.24 -34.65
C ALA A 23 22.02 81.56 -33.15
N VAL A 24 21.61 80.58 -32.34
CA VAL A 24 21.55 80.69 -30.88
C VAL A 24 22.94 80.57 -30.24
N ALA A 25 23.74 79.59 -30.65
CA ALA A 25 25.04 79.30 -30.04
C ALA A 25 26.14 80.30 -30.44
N ARG A 26 26.00 80.95 -31.61
CA ARG A 26 26.98 81.89 -32.21
C ARG A 26 28.43 81.37 -32.13
N PRO A 27 28.70 80.16 -32.64
CA PRO A 27 30.03 79.56 -32.59
C PRO A 27 31.02 80.37 -33.43
N GLN A 28 32.31 80.25 -33.10
CA GLN A 28 33.38 80.89 -33.86
C GLN A 28 33.49 80.35 -35.30
N ASP A 29 33.21 79.06 -35.49
CA ASP A 29 33.04 78.44 -36.81
C ASP A 29 31.61 77.88 -36.96
N PRO A 30 30.71 78.58 -37.68
CA PRO A 30 29.32 78.14 -37.88
C PRO A 30 29.18 76.94 -38.82
N VAL A 31 30.14 76.73 -39.73
CA VAL A 31 30.08 75.61 -40.70
C VAL A 31 30.45 74.31 -40.00
N GLU A 32 31.53 74.33 -39.22
CA GLU A 32 31.96 73.17 -38.43
C GLU A 32 30.90 72.79 -37.39
N TYR A 33 30.36 73.77 -36.66
CA TYR A 33 29.29 73.52 -35.69
C TYR A 33 28.05 72.89 -36.33
N LEU A 34 27.62 73.39 -37.50
CA LEU A 34 26.48 72.82 -38.23
C LEU A 34 26.77 71.38 -38.68
N GLY A 35 27.99 71.10 -39.16
CA GLY A 35 28.42 69.76 -39.55
C GLY A 35 28.37 68.76 -38.39
N LEU A 36 28.92 69.14 -37.23
CA LEU A 36 28.87 68.32 -36.01
C LEU A 36 27.43 68.15 -35.50
N TRP A 37 26.61 69.19 -35.57
CA TRP A 37 25.20 69.13 -35.18
C TRP A 37 24.42 68.15 -36.05
N LEU A 38 24.61 68.19 -37.37
CA LEU A 38 23.96 67.28 -38.32
C LEU A 38 24.40 65.83 -38.10
N LEU A 39 25.69 65.60 -37.84
CA LEU A 39 26.22 64.27 -37.52
C LEU A 39 25.59 63.72 -36.23
N HIS A 40 25.55 64.53 -35.17
CA HIS A 40 24.93 64.15 -33.91
C HIS A 40 23.42 63.91 -34.03
N HIS A 41 22.72 64.71 -34.85
CA HIS A 41 21.31 64.51 -35.14
C HIS A 41 21.07 63.17 -35.87
N LEU A 42 21.92 62.84 -36.85
CA LEU A 42 21.88 61.56 -37.55
C LEU A 42 22.13 60.38 -36.60
N GLN A 43 23.20 60.44 -35.79
CA GLN A 43 23.50 59.43 -34.78
C GLN A 43 22.34 59.21 -33.80
N LYS A 44 21.68 60.30 -33.36
CA LYS A 44 20.49 60.20 -32.50
C LYS A 44 19.30 59.56 -33.21
N LYS A 45 19.09 59.85 -34.49
CA LYS A 45 18.01 59.25 -35.29
C LYS A 45 18.26 57.75 -35.45
N GLU A 46 19.49 57.35 -35.78
CA GLU A 46 19.90 55.95 -35.91
C GLU A 46 19.82 55.20 -34.58
N ALA A 47 20.29 55.80 -33.49
CA ALA A 47 20.19 55.21 -32.16
C ALA A 47 18.73 54.95 -31.76
N LYS A 48 17.83 55.90 -32.00
CA LYS A 48 16.39 55.72 -31.76
C LYS A 48 15.77 54.64 -32.65
N ALA A 49 16.13 54.59 -33.92
CA ALA A 49 15.66 53.55 -34.82
C ALA A 49 16.13 52.15 -34.36
N ALA A 50 17.40 52.03 -33.96
CA ALA A 50 17.96 50.80 -33.44
C ALA A 50 17.32 50.39 -32.10
N GLU A 51 16.99 51.34 -31.23
CA GLU A 51 16.27 51.09 -29.98
C GLU A 51 14.86 50.54 -30.24
N ILE A 52 14.12 51.14 -31.19
CA ILE A 52 12.79 50.67 -31.59
C ILE A 52 12.86 49.24 -32.16
N GLU A 53 13.81 48.95 -33.04
CA GLU A 53 13.97 47.61 -33.60
C GLU A 53 14.35 46.57 -32.54
N ARG A 54 15.26 46.91 -31.61
CA ARG A 54 15.58 46.04 -30.46
C ARG A 54 14.36 45.79 -29.59
N ALA A 55 13.54 46.81 -29.34
CA ALA A 55 12.32 46.68 -28.55
C ALA A 55 11.32 45.71 -29.22
N LYS A 56 11.14 45.80 -30.54
CA LYS A 56 10.28 44.88 -31.31
C LYS A 56 10.77 43.44 -31.23
N VAL A 57 12.07 43.21 -31.40
CA VAL A 57 12.66 41.87 -31.31
C VAL A 57 12.42 41.29 -29.90
N LEU A 58 12.71 42.06 -28.86
CA LEU A 58 12.48 41.64 -27.47
C LEU A 58 11.00 41.37 -27.18
N GLU A 59 10.08 42.13 -27.76
CA GLU A 59 8.65 41.91 -27.62
C GLU A 59 8.22 40.60 -28.30
N SER A 60 8.69 40.33 -29.52
CA SER A 60 8.42 39.06 -30.20
C SER A 60 8.97 37.85 -29.44
N GLU A 61 10.19 37.94 -28.90
CA GLU A 61 10.78 36.87 -28.09
C GLU A 61 9.98 36.62 -26.79
N ARG A 62 9.45 37.68 -26.18
CA ARG A 62 8.59 37.57 -24.99
C ARG A 62 7.27 36.89 -25.32
N GLU A 63 6.64 37.24 -26.44
CA GLU A 63 5.40 36.63 -26.90
C GLU A 63 5.60 35.14 -27.21
N GLU A 64 6.67 34.79 -27.93
CA GLU A 64 7.02 33.39 -28.23
C GLU A 64 7.28 32.59 -26.95
N TRP A 65 8.04 33.16 -26.01
CA TRP A 65 8.29 32.52 -24.72
C TRP A 65 7.02 32.34 -23.91
N ALA A 66 6.14 33.34 -23.86
CA ALA A 66 4.85 33.27 -23.17
C ALA A 66 3.92 32.22 -23.80
N ALA A 67 3.85 32.16 -25.13
CA ALA A 67 3.07 31.18 -25.85
C ALA A 67 3.60 29.75 -25.62
N ALA A 68 4.91 29.55 -25.73
CA ALA A 68 5.55 28.26 -25.46
C ALA A 68 5.34 27.79 -24.01
N ARG A 69 5.39 28.73 -23.06
CA ARG A 69 5.11 28.45 -21.64
C ARG A 69 3.64 28.07 -21.43
N ALA A 70 2.70 28.81 -22.01
CA ALA A 70 1.27 28.51 -21.90
C ALA A 70 0.92 27.12 -22.46
N VAL A 71 1.56 26.70 -23.56
CA VAL A 71 1.40 25.34 -24.10
C VAL A 71 1.94 24.29 -23.13
N ARG A 72 3.14 24.49 -22.57
CA ARG A 72 3.72 23.57 -21.57
C ARG A 72 2.86 23.46 -20.31
N GLU A 73 2.34 24.56 -19.80
CA GLU A 73 1.46 24.57 -18.62
C GLU A 73 0.12 23.85 -18.90
N LYS A 74 -0.47 24.05 -20.10
CA LYS A 74 -1.65 23.29 -20.55
C LYS A 74 -1.38 21.79 -20.64
N GLN A 75 -0.22 21.39 -21.15
CA GLN A 75 0.17 19.98 -21.23
C GLN A 75 0.37 19.38 -19.84
N ALA A 76 1.08 20.08 -18.95
CA ALA A 76 1.32 19.62 -17.59
C ALA A 76 0.00 19.45 -16.81
N THR A 77 -0.90 20.43 -16.90
CA THR A 77 -2.23 20.35 -16.26
C THR A 77 -3.08 19.21 -16.83
N ALA A 78 -3.03 18.96 -18.15
CA ALA A 78 -3.75 17.86 -18.76
C ALA A 78 -3.24 16.48 -18.28
N VAL A 79 -1.92 16.31 -18.11
CA VAL A 79 -1.32 15.08 -17.58
C VAL A 79 -1.77 14.87 -16.13
N ILE A 80 -1.64 15.88 -15.28
CA ILE A 80 -2.06 15.82 -13.87
C ILE A 80 -3.56 15.47 -13.76
N GLN A 81 -4.41 16.12 -14.55
CA GLN A 81 -5.86 15.85 -14.54
C GLN A 81 -6.20 14.44 -15.03
N ARG A 82 -5.43 13.89 -15.98
CA ARG A 82 -5.62 12.51 -16.46
C ARG A 82 -5.23 11.51 -15.38
N GLU A 83 -4.07 11.68 -14.77
CA GLU A 83 -3.58 10.81 -13.70
C GLU A 83 -4.50 10.86 -12.49
N TRP A 84 -4.92 12.05 -12.07
CA TRP A 84 -5.91 12.24 -11.02
C TRP A 84 -7.21 11.49 -11.30
N ARG A 85 -7.80 11.65 -12.50
CA ARG A 85 -9.02 10.93 -12.88
C ARG A 85 -8.84 9.42 -12.88
N SER A 86 -7.69 8.93 -13.35
CA SER A 86 -7.37 7.51 -13.30
C SER A 86 -7.28 6.99 -11.87
N HIS A 87 -6.64 7.75 -10.98
CA HIS A 87 -6.50 7.39 -9.57
C HIS A 87 -7.85 7.40 -8.84
N VAL A 88 -8.65 8.46 -9.01
CA VAL A 88 -10.01 8.55 -8.45
C VAL A 88 -10.90 7.42 -8.96
N SER A 89 -10.85 7.13 -10.26
CA SER A 89 -11.61 6.01 -10.84
C SER A 89 -11.20 4.67 -10.23
N ALA A 90 -9.90 4.44 -10.03
CA ALA A 90 -9.40 3.21 -9.42
C ALA A 90 -9.83 3.08 -7.95
N LEU A 91 -9.78 4.18 -7.17
CA LEU A 91 -10.26 4.21 -5.79
C LEU A 91 -11.76 3.91 -5.70
N ASN A 92 -12.58 4.57 -6.53
CA ASN A 92 -14.03 4.33 -6.57
C ASN A 92 -14.35 2.88 -6.95
N GLU A 93 -13.60 2.30 -7.89
CA GLU A 93 -13.79 0.91 -8.28
C GLU A 93 -13.40 -0.07 -7.17
N ALA A 94 -12.34 0.22 -6.41
CA ALA A 94 -11.95 -0.58 -5.25
C ALA A 94 -13.01 -0.51 -4.14
N GLN A 95 -13.52 0.69 -3.83
CA GLN A 95 -14.60 0.88 -2.86
C GLN A 95 -15.88 0.16 -3.28
N ARG A 96 -16.24 0.22 -4.56
CA ARG A 96 -17.43 -0.49 -5.08
C ARG A 96 -17.29 -2.00 -4.89
N ARG A 97 -16.13 -2.58 -5.25
CA ARG A 97 -15.86 -4.01 -5.03
C ARG A 97 -15.92 -4.40 -3.56
N GLU A 98 -15.40 -3.56 -2.68
CA GLU A 98 -15.47 -3.80 -1.24
C GLU A 98 -16.92 -3.76 -0.73
N ALA A 99 -17.74 -2.82 -1.20
CA ALA A 99 -19.16 -2.74 -0.88
C ALA A 99 -19.93 -3.96 -1.41
N GLU A 100 -19.68 -4.38 -2.65
CA GLU A 100 -20.25 -5.60 -3.24
C GLU A 100 -19.91 -6.84 -2.39
N LEU A 101 -18.66 -6.95 -1.91
CA LEU A 101 -18.24 -8.06 -1.04
C LEU A 101 -18.93 -8.01 0.34
N LYS A 102 -19.07 -6.80 0.93
CA LYS A 102 -19.80 -6.61 2.19
C LYS A 102 -21.27 -7.01 2.06
N GLU A 103 -21.92 -6.62 0.96
CA GLU A 103 -23.31 -6.99 0.68
C GLU A 103 -23.45 -8.51 0.47
N ALA A 104 -22.53 -9.14 -0.28
CA ALA A 104 -22.50 -10.59 -0.44
C ALA A 104 -22.33 -11.31 0.91
N PHE A 105 -21.50 -10.78 1.81
CA PHE A 105 -21.34 -11.33 3.16
C PHE A 105 -22.58 -11.15 4.03
N ALA A 106 -23.27 -10.01 3.94
CA ALA A 106 -24.54 -9.81 4.64
C ALA A 106 -25.63 -10.78 4.13
N ALA A 107 -25.70 -11.02 2.82
CA ALA A 107 -26.62 -11.99 2.25
C ALA A 107 -26.26 -13.44 2.66
N ILE A 108 -24.98 -13.78 2.73
CA ILE A 108 -24.52 -15.08 3.23
C ILE A 108 -24.88 -15.24 4.71
N GLU A 109 -24.78 -14.18 5.50
CA GLU A 109 -25.15 -14.22 6.91
C GLU A 109 -26.63 -14.59 7.09
N GLU A 110 -27.53 -13.96 6.34
CA GLU A 110 -28.96 -14.31 6.35
C GLU A 110 -29.21 -15.78 5.94
N ILE A 111 -28.54 -16.25 4.87
CA ILE A 111 -28.66 -17.64 4.40
C ILE A 111 -28.03 -18.64 5.39
N ALA A 112 -26.94 -18.26 6.06
CA ALA A 112 -26.22 -19.13 6.98
C ALA A 112 -27.04 -19.37 8.24
N ASP A 113 -27.74 -18.34 8.74
CA ASP A 113 -28.62 -18.47 9.89
C ASP A 113 -29.82 -19.39 9.58
N GLU A 114 -30.27 -19.47 8.32
CA GLU A 114 -31.26 -20.46 7.87
C GLU A 114 -30.69 -21.88 7.70
N LYS A 115 -29.48 -22.01 7.14
CA LYS A 115 -28.87 -23.31 6.80
C LYS A 115 -28.22 -24.02 7.98
N PHE A 116 -27.75 -23.25 8.95
CA PHE A 116 -27.08 -23.75 10.15
C PHE A 116 -27.83 -23.22 11.38
N PRO A 117 -29.10 -23.61 11.57
CA PRO A 117 -29.80 -23.27 12.80
C PRO A 117 -29.01 -23.80 13.98
N GLU A 118 -29.00 -23.03 15.07
CA GLU A 118 -28.41 -23.40 16.33
C GLU A 118 -29.23 -24.55 16.94
N GLU A 119 -29.05 -25.77 16.42
CA GLU A 119 -29.76 -26.95 16.86
C GLU A 119 -29.30 -27.30 18.28
N ALA A 120 -30.24 -27.23 19.23
CA ALA A 120 -30.04 -27.71 20.58
C ALA A 120 -29.69 -29.22 20.54
N PRO A 121 -28.73 -29.68 21.37
CA PRO A 121 -28.36 -31.09 21.41
C PRO A 121 -29.60 -31.94 21.72
N ALA A 122 -29.81 -33.00 20.93
CA ALA A 122 -30.92 -33.93 21.16
C ALA A 122 -30.85 -34.51 22.59
N GLU A 123 -31.94 -34.39 23.34
CA GLU A 123 -32.12 -34.98 24.67
C GLU A 123 -32.01 -36.52 24.56
N GLY A 124 -30.86 -37.04 24.99
CA GLY A 124 -30.64 -38.48 25.14
C GLY A 124 -29.86 -38.74 26.43
N ASP A 125 -29.68 -40.01 26.79
CA ASP A 125 -28.91 -40.50 27.96
C ASP A 125 -27.40 -40.21 27.83
N LYS A 126 -27.03 -38.93 27.71
CA LYS A 126 -25.66 -38.44 27.69
C LYS A 126 -25.35 -37.85 29.05
N THR A 127 -24.11 -37.96 29.49
CA THR A 127 -23.67 -37.21 30.67
C THR A 127 -23.77 -35.71 30.40
N PRO A 128 -23.97 -34.85 31.42
CA PRO A 128 -24.04 -33.40 31.22
C PRO A 128 -22.81 -32.84 30.50
N GLN A 129 -21.63 -33.43 30.72
CA GLN A 129 -20.38 -33.03 30.10
C GLN A 129 -20.30 -33.44 28.62
N GLU A 130 -20.77 -34.65 28.27
CA GLU A 130 -20.89 -35.06 26.86
C GLU A 130 -21.92 -34.22 26.10
N ALA A 131 -23.04 -33.88 26.73
CA ALA A 131 -24.07 -33.04 26.11
C ALA A 131 -23.54 -31.62 25.80
N GLN A 132 -22.78 -31.02 26.74
CA GLN A 132 -22.16 -29.71 26.53
C GLN A 132 -21.11 -29.74 25.42
N THR A 133 -20.16 -30.68 25.48
CA THR A 133 -19.10 -30.78 24.45
C THR A 133 -19.64 -31.14 23.07
N GLU A 134 -20.77 -31.86 22.99
CA GLU A 134 -21.46 -32.09 21.72
C GLU A 134 -22.12 -30.83 21.17
N ALA A 135 -22.76 -30.03 22.04
CA ALA A 135 -23.33 -28.74 21.66
C ALA A 135 -22.25 -27.78 21.15
N ASP A 136 -21.14 -27.67 21.89
CA ASP A 136 -19.99 -26.83 21.50
C ASP A 136 -19.41 -27.29 20.15
N ARG A 137 -19.33 -28.60 19.92
CA ARG A 137 -18.89 -29.16 18.63
C ARG A 137 -19.84 -28.81 17.49
N LEU A 138 -21.16 -28.90 17.71
CA LEU A 138 -22.16 -28.57 16.68
C LEU A 138 -22.15 -27.07 16.37
N ALA A 139 -22.09 -26.22 17.40
CA ALA A 139 -21.97 -24.77 17.23
C ALA A 139 -20.70 -24.38 16.47
N ALA A 140 -19.55 -24.97 16.83
CA ALA A 140 -18.31 -24.72 16.12
C ALA A 140 -18.31 -25.27 14.68
N ALA A 141 -18.99 -26.39 14.43
CA ALA A 141 -19.18 -26.92 13.07
C ALA A 141 -20.03 -25.98 12.20
N ALA A 142 -21.12 -25.44 12.77
CA ALA A 142 -21.97 -24.44 12.13
C ALA A 142 -21.19 -23.16 11.83
N ALA A 143 -20.44 -22.64 12.80
CA ALA A 143 -19.58 -21.46 12.63
C ALA A 143 -18.53 -21.67 11.52
N TYR A 144 -17.90 -22.84 11.49
CA TYR A 144 -16.97 -23.21 10.42
C TYR A 144 -17.69 -23.27 9.06
N GLY A 145 -18.86 -23.92 8.99
CA GLY A 145 -19.71 -23.95 7.80
C GLY A 145 -20.05 -22.56 7.26
N LYS A 146 -20.54 -21.65 8.12
CA LYS A 146 -20.80 -20.24 7.79
C LYS A 146 -19.54 -19.55 7.24
N SER A 147 -18.41 -19.74 7.91
CA SER A 147 -17.14 -19.15 7.47
C SER A 147 -16.68 -19.64 6.09
N THR A 148 -16.96 -20.90 5.73
CA THR A 148 -16.62 -21.43 4.40
C THR A 148 -17.42 -20.79 3.28
N LEU A 149 -18.64 -20.32 3.55
CA LEU A 149 -19.45 -19.58 2.58
C LEU A 149 -18.79 -18.23 2.24
N TYR A 150 -18.27 -17.50 3.25
CA TYR A 150 -17.51 -16.28 3.00
C TYR A 150 -16.26 -16.54 2.16
N ILE A 151 -15.55 -17.64 2.43
CA ILE A 151 -14.38 -18.05 1.65
C ILE A 151 -14.74 -18.41 0.20
N ALA A 152 -15.93 -18.96 -0.04
CA ALA A 152 -16.39 -19.32 -1.37
C ALA A 152 -16.50 -18.11 -2.31
N GLU A 153 -16.89 -16.95 -1.78
CA GLU A 153 -16.99 -15.68 -2.51
C GLU A 153 -15.64 -15.01 -2.80
N LEU A 154 -14.57 -15.45 -2.16
CA LEU A 154 -13.23 -14.93 -2.45
C LEU A 154 -12.77 -15.43 -3.82
N ASP A 155 -12.73 -14.50 -4.77
CA ASP A 155 -12.25 -14.73 -6.13
C ASP A 155 -10.74 -14.47 -6.26
N LYS A 156 -10.21 -14.71 -7.46
CA LYS A 156 -8.77 -14.51 -7.74
C LYS A 156 -8.35 -13.05 -7.67
N SER A 157 -9.27 -12.12 -7.98
CA SER A 157 -8.97 -10.69 -8.03
C SER A 157 -8.81 -10.13 -6.61
N VAL A 158 -9.72 -10.50 -5.71
CA VAL A 158 -9.68 -10.16 -4.28
C VAL A 158 -8.43 -10.74 -3.61
N ILE A 159 -8.11 -12.02 -3.85
CA ILE A 159 -6.90 -12.64 -3.27
C ILE A 159 -5.62 -11.95 -3.78
N SER A 160 -5.63 -11.41 -5.00
CA SER A 160 -4.47 -10.66 -5.52
C SER A 160 -4.21 -9.38 -4.74
N GLN A 161 -5.25 -8.77 -4.14
CA GLN A 161 -5.13 -7.56 -3.33
C GLN A 161 -4.39 -7.80 -1.99
N PHE A 162 -4.35 -9.04 -1.50
CA PHE A 162 -3.57 -9.38 -0.30
C PHE A 162 -2.09 -9.00 -0.44
N LYS A 163 -1.55 -8.93 -1.66
CA LYS A 163 -0.17 -8.51 -1.92
C LYS A 163 0.08 -7.02 -1.70
N LEU A 164 -0.98 -6.21 -1.68
CA LEU A 164 -0.92 -4.77 -1.49
C LEU A 164 -0.95 -4.39 0.00
N ILE A 165 -1.19 -5.35 0.89
CA ILE A 165 -1.21 -5.12 2.33
C ILE A 165 0.18 -4.62 2.79
N PRO A 166 0.26 -3.54 3.58
CA PRO A 166 1.50 -3.08 4.16
C PRO A 166 2.11 -4.14 5.07
N GLY A 167 3.40 -4.44 4.90
CA GLY A 167 4.11 -5.39 5.76
C GLY A 167 4.23 -4.96 7.23
N THR A 168 3.89 -3.70 7.52
CA THR A 168 3.81 -3.14 8.88
C THR A 168 2.57 -3.60 9.64
N ASN A 169 1.51 -4.05 8.96
CA ASN A 169 0.34 -4.60 9.64
C ASN A 169 0.62 -6.05 10.05
N HIS A 170 1.16 -6.22 11.26
CA HIS A 170 1.56 -7.52 11.78
C HIS A 170 0.39 -8.51 11.83
N SER A 171 -0.81 -8.07 12.25
CA SER A 171 -1.99 -8.92 12.34
C SER A 171 -2.38 -9.48 10.98
N ALA A 172 -2.44 -8.63 9.95
CA ALA A 172 -2.74 -9.04 8.58
C ALA A 172 -1.70 -10.02 8.01
N VAL A 173 -0.41 -9.75 8.23
CA VAL A 173 0.68 -10.63 7.79
C VAL A 173 0.62 -11.97 8.52
N THR A 174 0.33 -11.98 9.82
CA THR A 174 0.20 -13.21 10.62
C THR A 174 -1.00 -14.04 10.18
N THR A 175 -2.15 -13.43 9.86
CA THR A 175 -3.31 -14.15 9.29
C THR A 175 -2.93 -14.87 8.00
N LEU A 176 -2.21 -14.21 7.08
CA LEU A 176 -1.75 -14.84 5.84
C LEU A 176 -0.69 -15.92 6.10
N ARG A 177 0.20 -15.69 7.07
CA ARG A 177 1.20 -16.69 7.52
C ARG A 177 0.51 -17.96 8.04
N CYS A 178 -0.59 -17.82 8.78
CA CYS A 178 -1.38 -18.96 9.26
C CYS A 178 -1.91 -19.81 8.10
N VAL A 179 -2.42 -19.19 7.04
CA VAL A 179 -2.85 -19.93 5.83
C VAL A 179 -1.66 -20.66 5.20
N MET A 180 -0.49 -20.03 5.10
CA MET A 180 0.71 -20.69 4.55
C MET A 180 1.14 -21.91 5.38
N TYR A 181 1.00 -21.86 6.71
CA TYR A 181 1.25 -23.02 7.56
C TYR A 181 0.25 -24.15 7.32
N LEU A 182 -1.03 -23.85 7.12
CA LEU A 182 -2.03 -24.85 6.74
C LEU A 182 -1.68 -25.47 5.37
N MET A 183 -1.14 -24.67 4.43
CA MET A 183 -0.65 -25.14 3.12
C MET A 183 0.62 -26.00 3.20
N GLY A 184 1.21 -26.18 4.40
CA GLY A 184 2.40 -26.98 4.61
C GLY A 184 3.72 -26.24 4.38
N MET A 185 3.71 -24.91 4.32
CA MET A 185 4.96 -24.13 4.24
C MET A 185 5.71 -24.18 5.56
N ARG A 186 7.04 -24.27 5.49
CA ARG A 186 7.92 -24.27 6.68
C ARG A 186 8.13 -22.85 7.19
N PRO A 187 8.41 -22.63 8.50
CA PRO A 187 8.68 -21.31 9.06
C PRO A 187 9.73 -20.49 8.29
N LYS A 188 10.83 -21.12 7.85
CA LYS A 188 11.89 -20.47 7.07
C LYS A 188 11.44 -19.95 5.68
N GLN A 189 10.34 -20.47 5.17
CA GLN A 189 9.74 -20.04 3.90
C GLN A 189 8.76 -18.86 4.10
N VAL A 190 8.35 -18.56 5.34
CA VAL A 190 7.33 -17.54 5.67
C VAL A 190 7.78 -16.60 6.80
N ASP A 191 9.08 -16.47 6.98
CA ASP A 191 9.73 -15.64 8.01
C ASP A 191 9.59 -14.14 7.69
N SER A 192 9.58 -13.75 6.41
CA SER A 192 9.42 -12.37 5.97
C SER A 192 8.14 -12.15 5.16
N TRP A 193 7.62 -10.92 5.23
CA TRP A 193 6.46 -10.52 4.43
C TRP A 193 6.71 -10.69 2.94
N ASP A 194 7.90 -10.37 2.44
CA ASP A 194 8.24 -10.54 1.02
C ASP A 194 8.14 -12.00 0.57
N LYS A 195 8.60 -12.95 1.40
CA LYS A 195 8.44 -14.37 1.08
C LYS A 195 6.97 -14.77 1.07
N ILE A 196 6.19 -14.38 2.07
CA ILE A 196 4.74 -14.64 2.10
C ILE A 196 4.06 -14.06 0.84
N ARG A 197 4.34 -12.81 0.50
CA ARG A 197 3.78 -12.10 -0.67
C ARG A 197 4.08 -12.81 -1.99
N THR A 198 5.28 -13.38 -2.16
CA THR A 198 5.63 -14.15 -3.36
C THR A 198 4.94 -15.52 -3.42
N LEU A 199 4.67 -16.13 -2.26
CA LEU A 199 3.96 -17.41 -2.13
C LEU A 199 2.45 -17.28 -2.37
N ILE A 200 1.85 -16.11 -2.16
CA ILE A 200 0.44 -15.85 -2.47
C ILE A 200 0.21 -15.95 -3.99
N LYS A 201 -0.18 -17.14 -4.45
CA LYS A 201 -0.64 -17.38 -5.81
C LYS A 201 -2.17 -17.48 -5.78
N PRO A 202 -2.93 -16.56 -6.41
CA PRO A 202 -4.37 -16.47 -6.22
C PRO A 202 -5.13 -17.77 -6.46
N TYR A 203 -4.74 -18.52 -7.50
CA TYR A 203 -5.41 -19.78 -7.83
C TYR A 203 -5.11 -20.90 -6.82
N PRO A 204 -3.85 -21.31 -6.55
CA PRO A 204 -3.56 -22.30 -5.51
C PRO A 204 -4.11 -21.91 -4.13
N PHE A 205 -4.03 -20.62 -3.78
CA PHE A 205 -4.54 -20.12 -2.50
C PHE A 205 -6.06 -20.29 -2.39
N SER A 206 -6.82 -19.83 -3.40
CA SER A 206 -8.28 -19.95 -3.45
C SER A 206 -8.75 -21.41 -3.41
N VAL A 207 -8.10 -22.27 -4.21
CA VAL A 207 -8.44 -23.69 -4.26
C VAL A 207 -8.18 -24.36 -2.91
N PHE A 208 -7.04 -24.06 -2.29
CA PHE A 208 -6.67 -24.61 -0.99
C PHE A 208 -7.67 -24.24 0.09
N ILE A 209 -7.97 -22.95 0.30
CA ILE A 209 -8.86 -22.51 1.37
C ILE A 209 -10.29 -23.05 1.21
N LYS A 210 -10.77 -23.23 -0.04
CA LYS A 210 -12.09 -23.79 -0.34
C LYS A 210 -12.17 -25.31 -0.13
N GLN A 211 -11.06 -26.02 -0.27
CA GLN A 211 -11.01 -27.49 -0.17
C GLN A 211 -10.48 -27.98 1.19
N PHE A 212 -9.95 -27.09 2.02
CA PHE A 212 -9.39 -27.47 3.30
C PHE A 212 -10.48 -28.01 4.22
N GLN A 213 -10.19 -29.10 4.91
CA GLN A 213 -11.10 -29.75 5.85
C GLN A 213 -10.37 -29.95 7.20
N PRO A 214 -10.83 -29.38 8.32
CA PRO A 214 -10.15 -29.48 9.60
C PRO A 214 -10.13 -30.89 10.19
N CYS A 215 -11.08 -31.74 9.76
CA CYS A 215 -11.26 -33.10 10.27
C CYS A 215 -10.76 -34.20 9.32
N GLY A 216 -9.98 -33.86 8.27
CA GLY A 216 -9.34 -34.87 7.43
C GLY A 216 -8.13 -35.53 8.11
N ASN A 217 -7.25 -36.16 7.32
CA ASN A 217 -6.16 -37.04 7.79
C ASN A 217 -5.50 -36.58 9.13
N PRO A 218 -5.51 -37.41 10.21
CA PRO A 218 -5.60 -36.90 11.58
C PRO A 218 -4.34 -36.20 12.12
N LEU A 219 -3.15 -36.72 11.80
CA LEU A 219 -1.91 -36.37 12.52
C LEU A 219 -1.25 -35.08 11.99
N GLU A 220 -1.01 -34.98 10.67
CA GLU A 220 -0.36 -33.79 10.10
C GLU A 220 -1.19 -32.51 10.26
N ARG A 221 -2.52 -32.63 10.33
CA ARG A 221 -3.43 -31.48 10.42
C ARG A 221 -3.50 -30.92 11.84
N LYS A 222 -3.46 -31.77 12.87
CA LYS A 222 -3.53 -31.32 14.27
C LYS A 222 -2.38 -30.36 14.60
N ARG A 223 -1.14 -30.71 14.25
CA ARG A 223 0.05 -29.87 14.53
C ARG A 223 -0.03 -28.51 13.84
N LYS A 224 -0.39 -28.50 12.55
CA LYS A 224 -0.57 -27.27 11.76
C LYS A 224 -1.64 -26.38 12.38
N ILE A 225 -2.77 -26.96 12.81
CA ILE A 225 -3.88 -26.24 13.44
C ILE A 225 -3.48 -25.70 14.82
N THR A 226 -2.78 -26.49 15.65
CA THR A 226 -2.27 -26.05 16.96
C THR A 226 -1.32 -24.86 16.82
N ARG A 227 -0.41 -24.91 15.86
CA ARG A 227 0.50 -23.79 15.55
C ARG A 227 -0.26 -22.55 15.10
N VAL A 228 -1.21 -22.71 14.18
CA VAL A 228 -2.07 -21.63 13.70
C VAL A 228 -2.83 -20.98 14.85
N ARG A 229 -3.43 -21.78 15.73
CA ARG A 229 -4.12 -21.29 16.93
C ARG A 229 -3.21 -20.43 17.81
N ARG A 230 -2.00 -20.91 18.14
CA ARG A 230 -1.02 -20.16 18.94
C ARG A 230 -0.66 -18.82 18.30
N LEU A 231 -0.63 -18.74 16.98
CA LEU A 231 -0.34 -17.49 16.27
C LEU A 231 -1.55 -16.56 16.23
N LEU A 232 -2.76 -17.10 16.07
CA LEU A 232 -4.00 -16.32 16.02
C LEU A 232 -4.27 -15.55 17.32
N THR A 233 -3.75 -16.00 18.47
CA THR A 233 -3.89 -15.25 19.74
C THR A 233 -3.12 -13.92 19.72
N THR A 234 -2.15 -13.76 18.82
CA THR A 234 -1.40 -12.50 18.64
C THR A 234 -2.02 -11.58 17.58
N VAL A 235 -3.08 -12.02 16.92
CA VAL A 235 -3.77 -11.27 15.86
C VAL A 235 -4.91 -10.46 16.49
N HIS A 236 -4.88 -9.15 16.24
CA HIS A 236 -5.94 -8.24 16.67
C HIS A 236 -7.01 -8.11 15.58
N ASP A 237 -8.27 -8.30 15.97
CA ASP A 237 -9.42 -8.27 15.07
C ASP A 237 -9.53 -6.93 14.30
N ASP A 238 -9.47 -5.81 15.01
CA ASP A 238 -9.58 -4.46 14.43
C ASP A 238 -8.52 -4.22 13.35
N ALA A 239 -7.28 -4.64 13.60
CA ALA A 239 -6.19 -4.48 12.64
C ALA A 239 -6.38 -5.31 11.36
N VAL A 240 -7.08 -6.44 11.44
CA VAL A 240 -7.44 -7.26 10.28
C VAL A 240 -8.62 -6.66 9.53
N LYS A 241 -9.64 -6.15 10.24
CA LYS A 241 -10.79 -5.45 9.65
C LYS A 241 -10.34 -4.22 8.87
N ASP A 242 -9.43 -3.43 9.43
CA ASP A 242 -8.84 -2.25 8.77
C ASP A 242 -8.04 -2.61 7.51
N ALA A 243 -7.46 -3.82 7.46
CA ALA A 243 -6.73 -4.30 6.29
C ALA A 243 -7.66 -4.74 5.14
N GLY A 244 -8.93 -5.00 5.43
CA GLY A 244 -9.97 -5.24 4.43
C GLY A 244 -10.86 -6.44 4.72
N THR A 245 -12.11 -6.33 4.27
CA THR A 245 -13.20 -7.30 4.46
C THR A 245 -12.83 -8.73 4.02
N ALA A 246 -12.13 -8.86 2.90
CA ALA A 246 -11.70 -10.17 2.39
C ALA A 246 -10.69 -10.87 3.30
N LEU A 247 -9.77 -10.10 3.90
CA LEU A 247 -8.80 -10.65 4.84
C LEU A 247 -9.47 -11.01 6.17
N TYR A 248 -10.44 -10.21 6.59
CA TYR A 248 -11.26 -10.51 7.75
C TYR A 248 -12.03 -11.83 7.58
N ALA A 249 -12.58 -12.11 6.39
CA ALA A 249 -13.19 -13.42 6.11
C ALA A 249 -12.20 -14.58 6.25
N VAL A 250 -10.95 -14.42 5.79
CA VAL A 250 -9.88 -15.42 5.98
C VAL A 250 -9.56 -15.60 7.47
N PHE A 251 -9.49 -14.52 8.24
CA PHE A 251 -9.26 -14.58 9.68
C PHE A 251 -10.40 -15.27 10.43
N ALA A 252 -11.65 -14.88 10.18
CA ALA A 252 -12.83 -15.51 10.77
C ALA A 252 -12.91 -17.01 10.44
N TRP A 253 -12.58 -17.37 9.19
CA TRP A 253 -12.45 -18.77 8.77
C TRP A 253 -11.37 -19.52 9.55
N LEU A 254 -10.19 -18.92 9.75
CA LEU A 254 -9.13 -19.53 10.55
C LEU A 254 -9.54 -19.73 12.02
N GLN A 255 -10.23 -18.76 12.62
CA GLN A 255 -10.75 -18.87 13.99
C GLN A 255 -11.80 -19.97 14.12
N ALA A 256 -12.80 -19.99 13.23
CA ALA A 256 -13.84 -21.01 13.22
C ALA A 256 -13.26 -22.42 12.97
N LEU A 257 -12.24 -22.51 12.11
CA LEU A 257 -11.50 -23.74 11.84
C LEU A 257 -10.78 -24.27 13.08
N THR A 258 -10.07 -23.41 13.82
CA THR A 258 -9.39 -23.81 15.05
C THR A 258 -10.37 -24.22 16.13
N GLN A 259 -11.45 -23.45 16.34
CA GLN A 259 -12.49 -23.74 17.33
C GLN A 259 -13.21 -25.06 17.03
N TYR A 260 -13.56 -25.30 15.76
CA TYR A 260 -14.20 -26.54 15.37
C TYR A 260 -13.32 -27.76 15.63
N ARG A 261 -12.01 -27.65 15.39
CA ARG A 261 -11.08 -28.74 15.70
C ARG A 261 -10.99 -28.99 17.21
N GLU A 262 -10.92 -27.94 18.02
CA GLU A 262 -10.85 -28.05 19.48
C GLU A 262 -12.11 -28.68 20.07
N ALA A 263 -13.29 -28.15 19.72
CA ALA A 263 -14.56 -28.67 20.20
C ALA A 263 -14.77 -30.14 19.81
N ARG A 264 -14.29 -30.54 18.63
CA ARG A 264 -14.27 -31.94 18.21
C ARG A 264 -13.36 -32.80 19.09
N ASP A 265 -12.12 -32.36 19.33
CA ASP A 265 -11.15 -33.12 20.11
C ASP A 265 -11.58 -33.21 21.59
N GLU A 266 -12.25 -32.18 22.14
CA GLU A 266 -12.88 -32.20 23.46
C GLU A 266 -14.06 -33.17 23.54
N HIS A 267 -14.94 -33.18 22.53
CA HIS A 267 -16.03 -34.15 22.44
C HIS A 267 -15.53 -35.59 22.37
N ILE A 268 -14.45 -35.84 21.63
CA ILE A 268 -13.81 -37.16 21.58
C ILE A 268 -13.27 -37.56 22.96
N LYS A 269 -12.58 -36.65 23.67
CA LYS A 269 -12.10 -36.89 25.03
C LYS A 269 -13.25 -37.18 26.00
N ALA A 270 -14.34 -36.43 25.92
CA ALA A 270 -15.53 -36.65 26.76
C ALA A 270 -16.16 -38.02 26.50
N LYS A 271 -16.29 -38.45 25.23
CA LYS A 271 -16.77 -39.79 24.87
C LYS A 271 -15.88 -40.91 25.40
N ARG A 272 -14.56 -40.75 25.27
CA ARG A 272 -13.58 -41.72 25.81
C ARG A 272 -13.67 -41.81 27.34
N ALA A 273 -13.79 -40.68 28.03
CA ALA A 273 -13.96 -40.64 29.48
C ALA A 273 -15.27 -41.31 29.94
N ALA A 274 -16.31 -41.29 29.12
CA ALA A 274 -17.56 -41.99 29.34
C ALA A 274 -17.52 -43.50 28.96
N GLY A 275 -16.36 -44.02 28.53
CA GLY A 275 -16.19 -45.42 28.16
C GLY A 275 -16.83 -45.81 26.83
N LYS A 276 -17.16 -44.85 25.96
CA LYS A 276 -17.66 -45.11 24.60
C LYS A 276 -16.48 -45.31 23.66
N GLU A 277 -16.49 -46.40 22.91
CA GLU A 277 -15.53 -46.61 21.83
C GLU A 277 -15.68 -45.50 20.78
N VAL A 278 -14.59 -44.79 20.52
CA VAL A 278 -14.51 -43.80 19.43
C VAL A 278 -13.70 -44.45 18.33
N GLU A 279 -14.34 -44.71 17.19
CA GLU A 279 -13.77 -45.40 16.01
C GLU A 279 -12.61 -44.64 15.33
N GLU A 280 -12.22 -43.45 15.81
CA GLU A 280 -11.06 -42.73 15.30
C GLU A 280 -9.79 -43.08 16.08
N GLU A 281 -8.87 -43.77 15.39
CA GLU A 281 -7.45 -43.92 15.71
C GLU A 281 -6.79 -42.53 15.79
N LEU A 282 -6.76 -41.95 16.99
CA LEU A 282 -5.74 -40.94 17.33
C LEU A 282 -4.56 -41.73 17.89
N ASP A 283 -3.50 -41.86 17.10
CA ASP A 283 -2.20 -42.29 17.62
C ASP A 283 -1.67 -41.20 18.57
N GLU A 284 -1.94 -41.37 19.86
CA GLU A 284 -1.47 -40.47 20.91
C GLU A 284 0.06 -40.54 21.10
N GLU A 285 0.71 -41.63 20.65
CA GLU A 285 2.16 -41.83 20.79
C GLU A 285 3.01 -40.96 19.85
N GLU A 286 2.52 -40.61 18.65
CA GLU A 286 3.27 -39.76 17.69
C GLU A 286 3.20 -38.26 18.04
N GLU A 287 2.37 -37.85 19.02
CA GLU A 287 2.22 -36.45 19.42
C GLU A 287 3.35 -35.98 20.35
N ALA A 288 3.91 -36.86 21.19
CA ALA A 288 4.91 -36.48 22.19
C ALA A 288 6.31 -36.22 21.60
N GLU A 289 6.77 -37.02 20.63
CA GLU A 289 8.14 -36.92 20.09
C GLU A 289 8.39 -35.67 19.22
N ASP A 290 7.34 -35.07 18.65
CA ASP A 290 7.49 -33.96 17.71
C ASP A 290 7.10 -32.60 18.32
N GLU A 291 6.38 -32.55 19.45
CA GLU A 291 6.24 -31.32 20.25
C GLU A 291 7.59 -30.87 20.83
N GLU A 292 8.48 -31.81 21.13
CA GLU A 292 9.84 -31.54 21.62
C GLU A 292 10.68 -30.80 20.55
N LYS A 293 10.62 -31.24 19.28
CA LYS A 293 11.40 -30.61 18.18
C LYS A 293 10.93 -29.20 17.82
N ASP A 294 9.63 -28.94 17.83
CA ASP A 294 9.08 -27.61 17.52
C ASP A 294 9.32 -26.61 18.67
N ALA A 295 9.23 -27.07 19.92
CA ALA A 295 9.57 -26.27 21.09
C ALA A 295 11.06 -25.90 21.09
N ASP A 296 11.94 -26.85 20.76
CA ASP A 296 13.36 -26.60 20.62
C ASP A 296 13.66 -25.55 19.53
N GLU A 297 12.96 -25.59 18.38
CA GLU A 297 13.17 -24.59 17.31
C GLU A 297 12.67 -23.18 17.71
N GLU A 298 11.61 -23.06 18.50
CA GLU A 298 11.14 -21.78 19.02
C GLU A 298 12.04 -21.23 20.14
N VAL A 299 12.52 -22.08 21.05
CA VAL A 299 13.48 -21.71 22.11
C VAL A 299 14.79 -21.22 21.49
N VAL A 300 15.30 -21.91 20.47
CA VAL A 300 16.51 -21.49 19.75
C VAL A 300 16.32 -20.12 19.10
N LYS A 301 15.16 -19.85 18.48
CA LYS A 301 14.88 -18.54 17.87
C LYS A 301 14.69 -17.42 18.89
N ALA A 302 14.07 -17.70 20.03
CA ALA A 302 13.95 -16.74 21.11
C ALA A 302 15.34 -16.36 21.66
N ALA A 303 16.21 -17.36 21.87
CA ALA A 303 17.59 -17.15 22.28
C ALA A 303 18.42 -16.38 21.24
N GLU A 304 18.27 -16.68 19.94
CA GLU A 304 18.93 -15.92 18.86
C GLU A 304 18.47 -14.45 18.81
N LEU A 305 17.18 -14.19 19.03
CA LEU A 305 16.64 -12.84 19.00
C LEU A 305 17.07 -12.02 20.23
N GLU A 306 17.17 -12.66 21.39
CA GLU A 306 17.69 -12.06 22.62
C GLU A 306 19.19 -11.77 22.50
N ALA A 307 19.97 -12.71 21.96
CA ALA A 307 21.40 -12.49 21.69
C ALA A 307 21.64 -11.34 20.71
N LYS A 308 20.80 -11.24 19.66
CA LYS A 308 20.88 -10.12 18.71
C LYS A 308 20.58 -8.78 19.39
N ARG A 309 19.58 -8.74 20.28
CA ARG A 309 19.24 -7.52 21.03
C ARG A 309 20.34 -7.12 22.02
N GLN A 310 21.00 -8.10 22.66
CA GLN A 310 22.16 -7.83 23.51
C GLN A 310 23.33 -7.25 22.69
N ALA A 311 23.63 -7.84 21.53
CA ALA A 311 24.66 -7.32 20.64
C ALA A 311 24.37 -5.88 20.14
N GLU A 312 23.10 -5.55 19.86
CA GLU A 312 22.71 -4.19 19.49
C GLU A 312 22.85 -3.19 20.66
N LEU A 313 22.62 -3.63 21.90
CA LEU A 313 22.82 -2.82 23.10
C LEU A 313 24.31 -2.58 23.39
N GLU A 314 25.13 -3.63 23.33
CA GLU A 314 26.59 -3.52 23.51
C GLU A 314 27.21 -2.60 22.45
N ALA A 315 26.80 -2.73 21.17
CA ALA A 315 27.26 -1.85 20.11
C ALA A 315 26.84 -0.38 20.33
N ALA A 316 25.66 -0.14 20.92
CA ALA A 316 25.20 1.20 21.26
C ALA A 316 25.97 1.80 22.45
N GLU A 317 26.32 0.97 23.46
CA GLU A 317 27.16 1.40 24.59
C GLU A 317 28.60 1.70 24.16
N GLU A 318 29.20 0.89 23.29
CA GLU A 318 30.54 1.15 22.73
C GLU A 318 30.57 2.45 21.90
N ALA A 319 29.53 2.70 21.09
CA ALA A 319 29.42 3.94 20.33
C ALA A 319 29.29 5.17 21.24
N ALA A 320 28.50 5.07 22.32
CA ALA A 320 28.35 6.15 23.30
C ALA A 320 29.63 6.41 24.11
N ALA A 321 30.42 5.37 24.40
CA ALA A 321 31.71 5.50 25.08
C ALA A 321 32.76 6.19 24.18
N ALA A 322 32.76 5.89 22.88
CA ALA A 322 33.67 6.51 21.92
C ALA A 322 33.39 8.01 21.71
N GLU A 323 32.12 8.44 21.75
CA GLU A 323 31.77 9.87 21.66
C GLU A 323 32.08 10.66 22.95
N GLY A 324 32.19 9.97 24.10
CA GLY A 324 32.51 10.60 25.37
C GLY A 324 33.98 10.97 25.56
N ASP A 325 34.90 10.25 24.92
CA ASP A 325 36.36 10.48 25.03
C ASP A 325 36.84 11.63 24.14
N ASP A 326 36.17 11.89 23.01
CA ASP A 326 36.51 13.01 22.10
C ASP A 326 36.06 14.38 22.65
N ALA A 327 35.15 14.40 23.63
CA ALA A 327 34.70 15.63 24.29
C ALA A 327 35.58 16.07 25.48
N ALA A 328 36.58 15.25 25.85
CA ALA A 328 37.50 15.55 26.95
C ALA A 328 38.87 16.11 26.49
N GLU A 329 39.12 16.21 25.18
CA GLU A 329 40.37 16.75 24.59
C GLU A 329 40.26 18.17 23.98
N GLU A 330 39.10 18.85 24.06
CA GLU A 330 38.96 20.30 23.75
C GLU A 330 38.95 21.19 25.00
#